data_AF-A0A2G8LRL8-F1
#
_entry.id   AF-A0A2G8LRL8-F1
#
_cell.length_a   1.000
_cell.length_b   1.000
_cell.length_c   1.000
_cell.angle_alpha   90.00
_cell.angle_beta   90.00
_cell.angle_gamma   90.00
#
_symmetry.space_group_name_H-M   'P 1'
#
loop_
_entity.id
_entity.type
_entity.pdbx_description
1 polymer ?
#
loop_
_entity_poly.entity_id
_entity_poly.type
_entity_poly.pdbx_seq_one_letter_code
_entity_poly.pdbx_strand_id
1 'polypeptide(L)'
;MAVADTPSSNYVFRSKKRPIRGNEPSTIHFDLSYDMQHHPRGYAHIFNNERFHTMCDRKGTRKDRDNLKETFTNLGFRVRVHDDCTASEIRDILLE
;
A
#
# COMPACT_ATOMS: atom_id res chain seq x y z
N MET A 1 -32.00 -19.13 -6.56
CA MET A 1 -31.51 -17.73 -6.66
C MET A 1 -31.14 -17.28 -5.27
N ALA A 2 -29.86 -17.26 -4.94
CA ALA A 2 -29.37 -16.70 -3.68
C ALA A 2 -28.56 -15.46 -4.02
N VAL A 3 -29.07 -14.31 -3.61
CA VAL A 3 -28.35 -13.05 -3.55
C VAL A 3 -27.49 -13.09 -2.28
N ALA A 4 -26.19 -12.83 -2.42
CA ALA A 4 -25.32 -12.59 -1.28
C ALA A 4 -24.95 -11.10 -1.32
N ASP A 5 -25.56 -10.34 -0.43
CA ASP A 5 -25.24 -8.95 -0.16
C ASP A 5 -23.78 -8.86 0.31
N THR A 6 -22.99 -8.02 -0.37
CA THR A 6 -21.64 -7.66 0.09
C THR A 6 -21.79 -6.41 0.96
N PRO A 7 -21.46 -6.43 2.26
CA PRO A 7 -21.49 -5.21 3.04
C PRO A 7 -20.23 -4.40 2.75
N SER A 8 -20.45 -3.22 2.18
CA SER A 8 -19.49 -2.12 2.05
C SER A 8 -18.70 -1.94 3.35
N SER A 9 -17.40 -2.24 3.32
CA SER A 9 -16.51 -2.09 4.46
C SER A 9 -16.16 -0.61 4.66
N ASN A 10 -16.94 0.06 5.51
CA ASN A 10 -16.63 1.39 6.01
C ASN A 10 -15.37 1.31 6.90
N TYR A 11 -14.20 1.47 6.29
CA TYR A 11 -12.92 1.45 7.00
C TYR A 11 -12.70 2.76 7.76
N VAL A 12 -13.28 2.86 8.96
CA VAL A 12 -13.01 3.95 9.90
C VAL A 12 -11.73 3.62 10.67
N PHE A 13 -10.66 4.41 10.46
CA PHE A 13 -9.44 4.32 11.26
C PHE A 13 -9.69 4.85 12.68
N ARG A 14 -10.34 4.02 13.51
CA ARG A 14 -10.54 4.31 14.92
C ARG A 14 -9.25 4.01 15.67
N SER A 15 -8.47 5.05 15.99
CA SER A 15 -7.34 4.94 16.92
C SER A 15 -7.86 4.52 18.30
N LYS A 16 -7.84 3.22 18.60
CA LYS A 16 -8.11 2.71 19.95
C LYS A 16 -6.85 2.98 20.78
N LYS A 17 -6.94 3.88 21.78
CA LYS A 17 -5.89 4.04 22.80
C LYS A 17 -5.63 2.67 23.45
N ARG A 18 -4.35 2.30 23.59
CA ARG A 18 -3.93 1.02 24.20
C ARG A 18 -4.47 0.92 25.64
N PRO A 19 -5.17 -0.15 26.02
CA PRO A 19 -5.56 -0.35 27.41
C PRO A 19 -4.33 -0.65 28.27
N ILE A 20 -4.30 -0.08 29.47
CA ILE A 20 -3.29 -0.35 30.50
C ILE A 20 -3.42 -1.83 30.89
N ARG A 21 -2.34 -2.60 30.79
CA ARG A 21 -2.35 -4.04 31.11
C ARG A 21 -2.52 -4.22 32.62
N GLY A 22 -3.74 -4.56 33.05
CA GLY A 22 -3.98 -5.23 34.32
C GLY A 22 -3.54 -6.70 34.24
N ASN A 23 -3.26 -7.32 35.38
CA ASN A 23 -2.78 -8.69 35.54
C ASN A 23 -3.86 -9.76 35.20
N GLU A 24 -4.40 -9.75 33.98
CA GLU A 24 -5.30 -10.78 33.47
C GLU A 24 -4.50 -11.85 32.70
N PRO A 25 -4.79 -13.15 32.87
CA PRO A 25 -4.11 -14.22 32.15
C PRO A 25 -4.35 -14.06 30.65
N SER A 26 -3.26 -14.03 29.88
CA SER A 26 -3.29 -13.81 28.43
C SER A 26 -4.06 -14.92 27.73
N THR A 27 -5.30 -14.63 27.34
CA THR A 27 -6.07 -15.44 26.40
C THR A 27 -5.22 -15.60 25.13
N ILE A 28 -4.97 -16.84 24.69
CA ILE A 28 -4.21 -17.12 23.47
C ILE A 28 -5.03 -16.56 22.29
N HIS A 29 -4.69 -15.34 21.86
CA HIS A 29 -5.29 -14.72 20.70
C HIS A 29 -4.51 -15.22 19.48
N PHE A 30 -5.11 -16.12 18.70
CA PHE A 30 -4.61 -16.41 17.37
C PHE A 30 -4.92 -15.21 16.49
N ASP A 31 -3.95 -14.34 16.29
CA ASP A 31 -4.07 -13.27 15.30
C ASP A 31 -4.06 -13.88 13.90
N LEU A 32 -5.26 -13.98 13.32
CA LEU A 32 -5.48 -14.39 11.92
C LEU A 32 -5.19 -13.26 10.92
N SER A 33 -4.79 -12.07 11.41
CA SER A 33 -4.56 -10.88 10.60
C SER A 33 -3.17 -10.28 10.84
N TYR A 34 -2.53 -9.80 9.78
CA TYR A 34 -1.31 -9.01 9.87
C TYR A 34 -1.53 -7.71 10.64
N ASP A 35 -0.55 -7.31 11.47
CA ASP A 35 -0.56 -6.00 12.11
C ASP A 35 -0.26 -4.89 11.09
N MET A 36 -1.32 -4.20 10.68
CA MET A 36 -1.28 -3.09 9.73
C MET A 36 -1.32 -1.72 10.41
N GLN A 37 -1.06 -1.63 11.73
CA GLN A 37 -1.13 -0.38 12.49
C GLN A 37 0.17 0.44 12.48
N HIS A 38 1.21 -0.04 11.81
CA HIS A 38 2.48 0.69 11.71
C HIS A 38 2.32 2.02 10.95
N HIS A 39 3.06 3.05 11.37
CA HIS A 39 3.05 4.37 10.74
C HIS A 39 4.51 4.80 10.49
N PRO A 40 4.96 4.84 9.23
CA PRO A 40 4.21 4.52 8.01
C PRO A 40 3.84 3.04 7.90
N ARG A 41 2.78 2.66 7.17
CA ARG A 41 2.43 1.23 6.99
C ARG A 41 3.49 0.42 6.22
N GLY A 42 4.35 1.13 5.50
CA GLY A 42 5.42 0.61 4.68
C GLY A 42 5.77 1.61 3.58
N TYR A 43 6.67 1.21 2.69
CA TYR A 43 6.97 1.94 1.46
C TYR A 43 6.18 1.38 0.29
N ALA A 44 5.74 2.25 -0.61
CA ALA A 44 5.15 1.88 -1.89
C ALA A 44 6.01 2.50 -3.00
N HIS A 45 6.74 1.67 -3.73
CA HIS A 45 7.54 2.11 -4.88
C HIS A 45 6.68 1.99 -6.14
N ILE A 46 6.47 3.11 -6.83
CA ILE A 46 5.74 3.17 -8.09
C ILE A 46 6.76 3.46 -9.20
N PHE A 47 7.03 2.46 -10.03
CA PHE A 47 7.85 2.60 -11.23
C PHE A 47 6.95 2.86 -12.42
N ASN A 48 6.97 4.09 -12.91
CA ASN A 48 6.16 4.54 -14.03
C ASN A 48 7.03 4.74 -15.28
N ASN A 49 7.20 3.68 -16.06
CA ASN A 49 7.89 3.77 -17.34
C ASN A 49 6.87 4.09 -18.45
N GLU A 50 6.86 5.34 -18.88
CA GLU A 50 6.07 5.85 -20.00
C GLU A 50 6.87 5.77 -21.30
N ARG A 51 8.14 6.18 -21.27
CA ARG A 51 9.01 6.27 -22.44
C ARG A 51 10.00 5.12 -22.47
N PHE A 52 10.12 4.47 -23.63
CA PHE A 52 11.05 3.37 -23.84
C PHE A 52 11.95 3.66 -25.03
N HIS A 53 13.17 3.15 -25.00
CA HIS A 53 14.14 3.35 -26.08
C HIS A 53 13.75 2.60 -27.37
N THR A 54 13.12 1.43 -27.23
CA THR A 54 12.81 0.52 -28.35
C THR A 54 11.32 0.17 -28.46
N MET A 55 10.49 0.61 -27.51
CA MET A 55 9.06 0.29 -27.45
C MET A 55 8.23 1.56 -27.57
N CYS A 56 6.96 1.42 -27.96
CA CYS A 56 6.03 2.54 -28.01
C CYS A 56 5.77 3.14 -26.62
N ASP A 57 5.54 4.46 -26.58
CA ASP A 57 5.18 5.17 -25.36
C ASP A 57 3.86 4.65 -24.75
N ARG A 58 3.85 4.45 -23.43
CA ARG A 58 2.66 4.02 -22.66
C ARG A 58 1.78 5.22 -22.28
N LYS A 59 1.22 5.91 -23.29
CA LYS A 59 0.37 7.09 -23.08
C LYS A 59 -0.74 6.83 -22.07
N GLY A 60 -0.89 7.73 -21.10
CA GLY A 60 -1.91 7.64 -20.05
C GLY A 60 -1.38 7.11 -18.71
N THR A 61 -0.22 6.44 -18.69
CA THR A 61 0.37 5.88 -17.46
C THR A 61 0.68 6.92 -16.38
N ARG A 62 0.88 8.20 -16.74
CA ARG A 62 1.02 9.29 -15.74
C ARG A 62 -0.23 9.44 -14.88
N LYS A 63 -1.41 9.29 -15.47
CA LYS A 63 -2.68 9.36 -14.74
C LYS A 63 -2.79 8.19 -13.77
N ASP A 64 -2.39 7.00 -14.19
CA ASP A 64 -2.35 5.82 -13.32
C ASP A 64 -1.36 6.02 -12.15
N ARG A 65 -0.16 6.51 -12.43
CA ARG A 65 0.85 6.87 -11.42
C ARG A 65 0.31 7.83 -10.37
N ASP A 66 -0.35 8.90 -10.80
CA ASP A 66 -0.88 9.92 -9.89
C ASP A 66 -2.02 9.36 -9.03
N ASN A 67 -2.95 8.61 -9.63
CA ASN A 67 -4.03 7.93 -8.92
C ASN A 67 -3.51 6.93 -7.89
N LEU A 68 -2.49 6.13 -8.25
CA LEU A 68 -1.86 5.16 -7.35
C LEU A 68 -1.14 5.87 -6.20
N LYS A 69 -0.40 6.95 -6.50
CA LYS A 69 0.27 7.75 -5.47
C LYS A 69 -0.72 8.29 -4.44
N GLU A 70 -1.83 8.87 -4.90
CA GLU A 70 -2.89 9.37 -4.02
C GLU A 70 -3.49 8.22 -3.19
N THR A 71 -3.88 7.13 -3.83
CA THR A 71 -4.50 5.97 -3.18
C THR A 71 -3.60 5.39 -2.08
N PHE A 72 -2.32 5.13 -2.38
CA PHE A 72 -1.40 4.55 -1.39
C PHE A 72 -1.02 5.53 -0.28
N THR A 73 -0.95 6.83 -0.58
CA THR A 73 -0.77 7.85 0.45
C THR A 73 -1.95 7.87 1.41
N ASN A 74 -3.19 7.81 0.90
CA ASN A 74 -4.41 7.74 1.71
C ASN A 74 -4.49 6.45 2.55
N LEU A 75 -3.90 5.35 2.05
CA LEU A 75 -3.73 4.11 2.80
C LEU A 75 -2.58 4.16 3.83
N GLY A 76 -1.86 5.27 3.97
CA GLY A 76 -0.82 5.45 5.00
C GLY A 76 0.56 4.89 4.64
N PHE A 77 0.82 4.64 3.35
CA PHE A 77 2.15 4.27 2.86
C PHE A 77 3.02 5.51 2.58
N ARG A 78 4.34 5.36 2.70
CA ARG A 78 5.29 6.32 2.14
C ARG A 78 5.53 5.97 0.68
N VAL A 79 4.92 6.74 -0.21
CA VAL A 79 5.03 6.51 -1.65
C VAL A 79 6.31 7.13 -2.21
N ARG A 80 7.07 6.36 -2.98
CA ARG A 80 8.20 6.81 -3.80
C ARG A 80 7.87 6.55 -5.26
N VAL A 81 7.97 7.57 -6.09
CA VAL A 81 7.66 7.49 -7.52
C VAL A 81 8.94 7.63 -8.30
N HIS A 82 9.14 6.75 -9.28
CA HIS A 82 10.29 6.72 -10.17
C HIS A 82 9.76 6.66 -11.60
N ASP A 83 10.18 7.60 -12.46
CA ASP A 83 9.71 7.69 -13.85
C ASP A 83 10.82 7.22 -14.81
N ASP A 84 10.44 6.43 -15.83
CA ASP A 84 11.29 6.00 -16.95
C ASP A 84 12.63 5.32 -16.55
N CYS A 85 12.60 4.47 -15.52
CA CYS A 85 13.79 3.73 -15.07
C CYS A 85 14.20 2.61 -16.02
N THR A 86 15.50 2.48 -16.24
CA THR A 86 16.13 1.30 -16.81
C THR A 86 16.06 0.10 -15.86
N ALA A 87 16.28 -1.09 -16.40
CA ALA A 87 16.29 -2.31 -15.58
C ALA A 87 17.38 -2.29 -14.49
N SER A 88 18.54 -1.68 -14.76
CA SER A 88 19.60 -1.49 -13.77
C SER A 88 19.15 -0.55 -12.65
N GLU A 89 18.53 0.58 -12.99
CA GLU A 89 18.05 1.54 -11.98
C GLU A 89 16.97 0.92 -11.10
N ILE A 90 16.01 0.17 -11.68
CA ILE A 90 14.99 -0.55 -10.90
C ILE A 90 15.66 -1.52 -9.92
N ARG A 91 16.65 -2.28 -10.38
CA ARG A 91 17.37 -3.24 -9.52
C ARG A 91 18.09 -2.51 -8.38
N ASP A 92 18.79 -1.43 -8.68
CA ASP A 92 19.57 -0.71 -7.68
C ASP A 92 18.65 -0.04 -6.65
N ILE A 93 17.51 0.52 -7.08
CA ILE A 93 16.46 1.08 -6.19
C ILE A 93 15.84 0.01 -5.27
N LEU A 94 15.72 -1.24 -5.72
CA LEU A 94 15.14 -2.33 -4.92
C LEU A 94 16.15 -3.00 -3.97
N LEU A 95 17.44 -2.75 -4.16
CA LEU A 95 18.52 -3.28 -3.33
C LEU A 95 19.06 -2.28 -2.30
N GLU A 96 18.70 -0.99 -2.41
CA GLU A 96 18.88 0.03 -1.35
C GLU A 96 17.99 -0.22 -0.13
#